data_AF-A0A2G8SK04-F1
#
_entry.id   AF-A0A2G8SK04-F1
#
_cell.length_a   1.000
_cell.length_b   1.000
_cell.length_c   1.000
_cell.angle_alpha   90.00
_cell.angle_beta   90.00
_cell.angle_gamma   90.00
#
_symmetry.space_group_name_H-M   'P 1'
#
loop_
_entity.id
_entity.type
_entity.pdbx_description
1 polymer ?
#
loop_
_entity_poly.entity_id
_entity_poly.type
_entity_poly.pdbx_seq_one_letter_code
_entity_poly.pdbx_strand_id
1 'polypeptide(L)'
;MAPKVATTHPEAASVVQVLYDSTSSFAESLDTATIRKTAVTLCGDRASASNAAGLPFALAPPDVDVPAEAETFLKQLMCTANAAAASVLCGSILAGHTSDADDFGDVATYLGPGDYGQRHERDVLQLLGLEDATSTDNGTDVSLTATRPIELSSAHLIPRTVDVSIPGDAIKDLDSLLMRLEDRYAFCIPGPGVLVFYFLLGRDGGSRWMGLAGVGVHS
;
A
#
# COMPACT_ATOMS: atom_id res chain seq x y z
N MET A 1 -52.84 -11.34 3.21
CA MET A 1 -51.56 -12.05 3.03
C MET A 1 -50.78 -11.34 1.95
N ALA A 2 -49.75 -10.58 2.32
CA ALA A 2 -48.87 -9.89 1.37
C ALA A 2 -47.59 -10.73 1.18
N PRO A 3 -47.06 -10.87 -0.04
CA PRO A 3 -45.82 -11.59 -0.26
C PRO A 3 -44.63 -10.73 0.18
N LYS A 4 -43.77 -11.34 1.00
CA LYS A 4 -42.50 -10.78 1.47
C LYS A 4 -41.52 -10.77 0.29
N VAL A 5 -41.23 -9.59 -0.26
CA VAL A 5 -40.19 -9.39 -1.27
C VAL A 5 -38.85 -9.56 -0.58
N ALA A 6 -38.11 -10.61 -0.94
CA ALA A 6 -36.73 -10.81 -0.54
C ALA A 6 -35.85 -9.98 -1.48
N THR A 7 -35.34 -8.85 -0.99
CA THR A 7 -34.30 -8.08 -1.66
C THR A 7 -32.97 -8.79 -1.42
N THR A 8 -32.53 -9.59 -2.39
CA THR A 8 -31.15 -10.05 -2.45
C THR A 8 -30.29 -8.92 -2.99
N HIS A 9 -29.56 -8.23 -2.13
CA HIS A 9 -28.44 -7.39 -2.54
C HIS A 9 -27.31 -8.32 -2.99
N PRO A 10 -26.80 -8.20 -4.23
CA PRO A 10 -25.51 -8.78 -4.56
C PRO A 10 -24.44 -7.93 -3.87
N GLU A 11 -23.94 -8.42 -2.74
CA GLU A 11 -22.72 -7.95 -2.11
C GLU A 11 -21.56 -8.35 -3.02
N ALA A 12 -21.25 -7.48 -3.98
CA ALA A 12 -20.04 -7.61 -4.77
C ALA A 12 -18.87 -7.33 -3.84
N ALA A 13 -18.26 -8.38 -3.29
CA ALA A 13 -16.99 -8.26 -2.59
C ALA A 13 -16.01 -7.52 -3.53
N SER A 14 -15.56 -6.33 -3.14
CA SER A 14 -14.61 -5.56 -3.92
C SER A 14 -13.28 -6.33 -3.92
N VAL A 15 -12.93 -6.90 -5.06
CA VAL A 15 -11.72 -7.72 -5.23
C VAL A 15 -10.59 -6.79 -5.67
N VAL A 16 -9.55 -6.64 -4.85
CA VAL A 16 -8.36 -5.88 -5.24
C VAL A 16 -7.66 -6.57 -6.40
N GLN A 17 -7.23 -5.77 -7.38
CA GLN A 17 -6.35 -6.22 -8.44
C GLN A 17 -4.88 -6.06 -7.99
N VAL A 18 -4.14 -7.16 -8.07
CA VAL A 18 -2.68 -7.14 -7.92
C VAL A 18 -2.06 -7.06 -9.31
N LEU A 19 -1.21 -6.05 -9.55
CA LEU A 19 -0.48 -5.89 -10.79
C LEU A 19 0.86 -6.60 -10.70
N TYR A 20 1.23 -7.35 -11.75
CA TYR A 20 2.43 -8.17 -11.78
C TYR A 20 3.37 -7.73 -12.90
N ASP A 21 4.67 -7.69 -12.61
CA ASP A 21 5.68 -7.48 -13.64
C ASP A 21 6.15 -8.83 -14.17
N SER A 22 5.73 -9.15 -15.39
CA SER A 22 6.11 -10.37 -16.11
C SER A 22 7.45 -10.28 -16.82
N THR A 23 8.03 -9.07 -16.90
CA THR A 23 9.28 -8.80 -17.65
C THR A 23 10.51 -8.70 -16.76
N SER A 24 10.30 -8.71 -15.45
CA SER A 24 11.33 -8.47 -14.45
C SER A 24 12.33 -9.64 -14.37
N SER A 25 13.60 -9.34 -14.61
CA SER A 25 14.74 -10.22 -14.24
C SER A 25 15.02 -10.22 -12.73
N PHE A 26 14.19 -9.57 -11.92
CA PHE A 26 14.33 -9.46 -10.46
C PHE A 26 13.70 -10.65 -9.71
N ALA A 27 13.14 -11.63 -10.42
CA ALA A 27 12.31 -12.72 -9.88
C ALA A 27 13.03 -13.70 -8.91
N GLU A 28 14.34 -13.59 -8.70
CA GLU A 28 15.11 -14.49 -7.82
C GLU A 28 15.89 -13.75 -6.70
N SER A 29 15.43 -12.58 -6.22
CA SER A 29 15.98 -11.95 -5.00
C SER A 29 15.09 -12.19 -3.76
N LEU A 30 15.69 -12.09 -2.57
CA LEU A 30 15.00 -12.16 -1.28
C LEU A 30 13.85 -11.14 -1.20
N ASP A 31 14.01 -9.98 -1.84
CA ASP A 31 13.01 -8.91 -1.91
C ASP A 31 11.71 -9.36 -2.61
N THR A 32 11.79 -10.31 -3.54
CA THR A 32 10.60 -10.82 -4.24
C THR A 32 9.66 -11.57 -3.28
N ALA A 33 10.21 -12.29 -2.32
CA ALA A 33 9.41 -13.04 -1.35
C ALA A 33 8.70 -12.10 -0.38
N THR A 34 9.40 -11.07 0.12
CA THR A 34 8.85 -10.10 1.07
C THR A 34 7.78 -9.22 0.43
N ILE A 35 8.00 -8.72 -0.80
CA ILE A 35 7.01 -7.96 -1.56
C ILE A 35 5.75 -8.81 -1.82
N ARG A 36 5.92 -10.09 -2.19
CA ARG A 36 4.79 -11.01 -2.38
C ARG A 36 4.03 -11.25 -1.07
N LYS A 37 4.74 -11.42 0.04
CA LYS A 37 4.13 -11.57 1.36
C LYS A 37 3.33 -10.32 1.75
N THR A 38 3.85 -9.12 1.48
CA THR A 38 3.14 -7.85 1.66
C THR A 38 1.85 -7.81 0.84
N ALA A 39 1.92 -8.08 -0.49
CA ALA A 39 0.74 -8.06 -1.35
C ALA A 39 -0.35 -9.05 -0.90
N VAL A 40 0.04 -10.29 -0.56
CA VAL A 40 -0.90 -11.32 -0.06
C VAL A 40 -1.50 -10.89 1.28
N THR A 41 -0.70 -10.32 2.17
CA THR A 41 -1.16 -9.90 3.50
C THR A 41 -2.14 -8.74 3.42
N LEU A 42 -1.87 -7.77 2.54
CA LEU A 42 -2.78 -6.65 2.30
C LEU A 42 -4.08 -7.13 1.67
N CYS A 43 -4.02 -7.96 0.63
CA CYS A 43 -5.24 -8.41 -0.05
C CYS A 43 -6.03 -9.50 0.72
N GLY A 44 -5.38 -10.23 1.64
CA GLY A 44 -5.96 -11.43 2.25
C GLY A 44 -6.47 -12.43 1.20
N ASP A 45 -7.62 -13.03 1.46
CA ASP A 45 -8.31 -13.93 0.51
C ASP A 45 -8.99 -13.19 -0.67
N ARG A 46 -8.85 -11.86 -0.74
CA ARG A 46 -9.57 -10.98 -1.69
C ARG A 46 -8.75 -10.59 -2.90
N ALA A 47 -7.55 -11.14 -3.07
CA ALA A 47 -6.81 -10.96 -4.31
C ALA A 47 -7.46 -11.80 -5.42
N SER A 48 -7.79 -11.18 -6.55
CA SER A 48 -7.94 -11.92 -7.79
C SER A 48 -6.56 -12.45 -8.17
N ALA A 49 -6.26 -13.70 -7.77
CA ALA A 49 -5.03 -14.37 -8.12
C ALA A 49 -5.01 -14.61 -9.63
N SER A 50 -4.49 -13.64 -10.38
CA SER A 50 -3.93 -13.92 -11.68
C SER A 50 -2.74 -14.86 -11.42
N ASN A 51 -2.75 -16.06 -12.01
CA ASN A 51 -1.63 -17.00 -12.02
C ASN A 51 -0.41 -16.45 -12.81
N ALA A 52 -0.17 -15.14 -12.73
CA ALA A 52 0.92 -14.45 -13.38
C ALA A 52 2.23 -14.82 -12.69
N ALA A 53 3.16 -15.35 -13.47
CA ALA A 53 4.50 -15.75 -13.04
C ALA A 53 5.43 -14.57 -12.66
N GLY A 54 4.88 -13.41 -12.30
CA GLY A 54 5.62 -12.16 -12.08
C GLY A 54 5.75 -11.74 -10.61
N LEU A 55 6.56 -10.71 -10.37
CA LEU A 55 6.65 -10.01 -9.09
C LEU A 55 5.44 -9.07 -8.95
N PRO A 56 4.62 -9.17 -7.89
CA PRO A 56 3.59 -8.15 -7.63
C PRO A 56 4.26 -6.81 -7.40
N PHE A 57 3.85 -5.77 -8.11
CA PHE A 57 4.44 -4.44 -7.96
C PHE A 57 3.47 -3.37 -7.49
N ALA A 58 2.17 -3.54 -7.70
CA ALA A 58 1.18 -2.59 -7.24
C ALA A 58 -0.17 -3.24 -6.89
N LEU A 59 -0.90 -2.57 -6.01
CA LEU A 59 -2.31 -2.80 -5.73
C LEU A 59 -3.16 -1.75 -6.47
N ALA A 60 -4.27 -2.19 -7.06
CA ALA A 60 -5.22 -1.31 -7.74
C ALA A 60 -6.67 -1.76 -7.47
N PRO A 61 -7.64 -0.82 -7.54
CA PRO A 61 -9.06 -1.17 -7.52
C PRO A 61 -9.39 -2.09 -8.70
N PRO A 62 -10.43 -2.93 -8.59
CA PRO A 62 -10.88 -3.75 -9.72
C PRO A 62 -11.28 -2.86 -10.90
N ASP A 63 -11.09 -3.37 -12.11
CA ASP A 63 -11.53 -2.77 -13.38
C ASP A 63 -10.94 -1.38 -13.68
N VAL A 64 -9.90 -0.96 -12.95
CA VAL A 64 -9.18 0.27 -13.23
C VAL A 64 -8.08 0.00 -14.26
N ASP A 65 -8.18 0.68 -15.40
CA ASP A 65 -7.11 0.68 -16.39
C ASP A 65 -5.94 1.54 -15.88
N VAL A 66 -4.74 0.95 -15.84
CA VAL A 66 -3.53 1.60 -15.33
C VAL A 66 -2.70 2.03 -16.54
N PRO A 67 -2.60 3.34 -16.82
CA PRO A 67 -1.85 3.82 -17.98
C PRO A 67 -0.37 3.42 -17.91
N ALA A 68 0.25 3.18 -19.07
CA ALA A 68 1.63 2.70 -19.15
C ALA A 68 2.64 3.62 -18.43
N GLU A 69 2.42 4.95 -18.43
CA GLU A 69 3.27 5.87 -17.68
C GLU A 69 3.11 5.73 -16.16
N ALA A 70 1.89 5.45 -15.68
CA ALA A 70 1.62 5.21 -14.27
C ALA A 70 2.21 3.86 -13.84
N GLU A 71 2.04 2.82 -14.67
CA GLU A 71 2.66 1.51 -14.45
C GLU A 71 4.18 1.63 -14.28
N THR A 72 4.84 2.34 -15.20
CA THR A 72 6.30 2.56 -15.15
C THR A 72 6.71 3.28 -13.87
N PHE A 73 5.96 4.31 -13.48
CA PHE A 73 6.22 5.04 -12.23
C PHE A 73 6.03 4.18 -10.99
N LEU A 74 4.96 3.37 -10.92
CA LEU A 74 4.68 2.48 -9.79
C LEU A 74 5.78 1.43 -9.61
N LYS A 75 6.26 0.83 -10.71
CA LYS A 75 7.40 -0.10 -10.69
C LYS A 75 8.65 0.57 -10.14
N GLN A 76 8.97 1.78 -10.64
CA GLN A 76 10.11 2.55 -10.13
C GLN A 76 9.95 2.85 -8.64
N LEU A 77 8.78 3.33 -8.22
CA LEU A 77 8.48 3.71 -6.85
C LEU A 77 8.64 2.52 -5.90
N MET A 78 8.06 1.36 -6.23
CA MET A 78 8.22 0.13 -5.45
C MET A 78 9.69 -0.29 -5.39
N CYS A 79 10.41 -0.36 -6.52
CA CYS A 79 11.80 -0.78 -6.55
C CYS A 79 12.69 0.14 -5.68
N THR A 80 12.54 1.46 -5.83
CA THR A 80 13.32 2.42 -5.03
C THR A 80 12.94 2.39 -3.57
N ALA A 81 11.67 2.15 -3.22
CA ALA A 81 11.25 2.06 -1.83
C ALA A 81 11.90 0.87 -1.11
N ASN A 82 11.91 -0.30 -1.74
CA ASN A 82 12.55 -1.49 -1.18
C ASN A 82 14.09 -1.34 -1.15
N ALA A 83 14.71 -0.75 -2.19
CA ALA A 83 16.14 -0.45 -2.18
C ALA A 83 16.51 0.56 -1.08
N ALA A 84 15.67 1.58 -0.87
CA ALA A 84 15.80 2.57 0.21
C ALA A 84 15.71 1.89 1.58
N ALA A 85 14.68 1.06 1.79
CA ALA A 85 14.49 0.29 3.01
C ALA A 85 15.71 -0.59 3.33
N ALA A 86 16.19 -1.35 2.35
CA ALA A 86 17.39 -2.17 2.48
C ALA A 86 18.64 -1.34 2.82
N SER A 87 18.80 -0.14 2.24
CA SER A 87 19.93 0.74 2.51
C SER A 87 19.98 1.28 3.93
N VAL A 88 18.84 1.29 4.63
CA VAL A 88 18.70 1.70 6.03
C VAL A 88 18.35 0.53 6.95
N LEU A 89 18.51 -0.71 6.49
CA LEU A 89 18.32 -1.92 7.30
C LEU A 89 16.90 -2.10 7.86
N CYS A 90 15.87 -1.72 7.10
CA CYS A 90 14.48 -2.04 7.42
C CYS A 90 13.81 -2.82 6.27
N GLY A 91 12.77 -3.61 6.59
CA GLY A 91 12.03 -4.36 5.57
C GLY A 91 11.14 -3.46 4.70
N SER A 92 10.51 -2.46 5.32
CA SER A 92 9.64 -1.47 4.66
C SER A 92 10.05 -0.06 5.05
N ILE A 93 10.15 0.83 4.06
CA ILE A 93 10.43 2.25 4.30
C ILE A 93 9.25 2.94 5.00
N LEU A 94 8.04 2.40 4.82
CA LEU A 94 6.82 2.94 5.45
C LEU A 94 6.72 2.58 6.93
N ALA A 95 7.06 1.35 7.29
CA ALA A 95 7.10 0.93 8.69
C ALA A 95 8.34 1.50 9.42
N GLY A 96 9.44 1.68 8.69
CA GLY A 96 10.72 2.13 9.22
C GLY A 96 11.27 1.18 10.30
N HIS A 97 12.07 1.72 11.23
CA HIS A 97 12.70 0.93 12.30
C HIS A 97 11.74 0.57 13.44
N THR A 98 10.47 0.95 13.34
CA THR A 98 9.46 0.63 14.36
C THR A 98 8.82 -0.73 14.18
N SER A 99 9.11 -1.42 13.05
CA SER A 99 8.66 -2.78 12.81
C SER A 99 9.74 -3.77 13.20
N ASP A 100 9.38 -4.72 14.07
CA ASP A 100 10.22 -5.87 14.42
C ASP A 100 10.25 -6.94 13.30
N ALA A 101 9.43 -6.78 12.25
CA ALA A 101 9.41 -7.68 11.10
C ALA A 101 10.25 -7.14 9.94
N ASP A 102 11.20 -7.96 9.49
CA ASP A 102 12.00 -7.81 8.27
C ASP A 102 11.43 -8.60 7.07
N ASP A 103 10.40 -9.41 7.31
CA ASP A 103 9.76 -10.28 6.31
C ASP A 103 8.85 -9.57 5.29
N PHE A 104 8.62 -8.26 5.45
CA PHE A 104 7.69 -7.49 4.61
C PHE A 104 8.44 -6.41 3.84
N GLY A 105 8.10 -6.26 2.56
CA GLY A 105 8.55 -5.16 1.69
C GLY A 105 7.46 -4.11 1.49
N ASP A 106 7.75 -3.13 0.63
CA ASP A 106 6.76 -2.16 0.16
C ASP A 106 6.21 -2.57 -1.21
N VAL A 107 4.91 -2.37 -1.42
CA VAL A 107 4.23 -2.50 -2.73
C VAL A 107 3.71 -1.14 -3.16
N ALA A 108 3.68 -0.84 -4.45
CA ALA A 108 3.04 0.39 -4.90
C ALA A 108 1.50 0.28 -4.81
N THR A 109 0.82 1.41 -4.91
CA THR A 109 -0.65 1.47 -4.92
C THR A 109 -1.08 2.49 -5.96
N TYR A 110 -2.11 2.15 -6.74
CA TYR A 110 -2.73 3.03 -7.72
C TYR A 110 -4.22 3.11 -7.43
N LEU A 111 -4.74 4.30 -7.17
CA LEU A 111 -6.16 4.51 -6.87
C LEU A 111 -6.91 5.14 -8.05
N GLY A 112 -6.18 5.66 -9.05
CA GLY A 112 -6.75 6.35 -10.20
C GLY A 112 -7.21 7.77 -9.89
N PRO A 113 -8.01 8.39 -10.77
CA PRO A 113 -8.58 9.71 -10.54
C PRO A 113 -9.52 9.73 -9.33
N GLY A 114 -9.51 10.82 -8.56
CA GLY A 114 -10.42 11.01 -7.44
C GLY A 114 -9.91 11.99 -6.39
N ASP A 115 -10.61 12.04 -5.27
CA ASP A 115 -10.18 12.77 -4.08
C ASP A 115 -9.92 11.76 -2.96
N TYR A 116 -8.64 11.41 -2.82
CA TYR A 116 -8.16 10.46 -1.82
C TYR A 116 -7.14 11.12 -0.89
N GLY A 117 -7.26 12.43 -0.70
CA GLY A 117 -6.38 13.21 0.17
C GLY A 117 -6.59 12.91 1.65
N GLN A 118 -5.90 13.68 2.49
CA GLN A 118 -6.04 13.56 3.93
C GLN A 118 -7.53 13.66 4.34
N ARG A 119 -7.97 12.80 5.26
CA ARG A 119 -9.37 12.61 5.70
C ARG A 119 -10.24 11.72 4.80
N HIS A 120 -9.70 11.23 3.69
CA HIS A 120 -10.34 10.25 2.80
C HIS A 120 -9.75 8.85 2.97
N GLU A 121 -9.11 8.55 4.10
CA GLU A 121 -8.47 7.25 4.34
C GLU A 121 -9.49 6.11 4.26
N ARG A 122 -10.73 6.33 4.72
CA ARG A 122 -11.81 5.35 4.59
C ARG A 122 -12.13 5.04 3.13
N ASP A 123 -12.15 6.04 2.26
CA ASP A 123 -12.44 5.86 0.84
C ASP A 123 -11.31 5.06 0.17
N VAL A 124 -10.06 5.32 0.55
CA VAL A 124 -8.90 4.51 0.13
C VAL A 124 -9.07 3.04 0.55
N LEU A 125 -9.38 2.81 1.83
CA LEU A 125 -9.51 1.44 2.35
C LEU A 125 -10.66 0.70 1.68
N GLN A 126 -11.82 1.34 1.52
CA GLN A 126 -12.97 0.76 0.83
C GLN A 126 -12.65 0.44 -0.64
N LEU A 127 -11.96 1.35 -1.32
CA LEU A 127 -11.58 1.16 -2.71
C LEU A 127 -10.60 -0.02 -2.88
N LEU A 128 -9.73 -0.23 -1.90
CA LEU A 128 -8.82 -1.37 -1.82
C LEU A 128 -9.44 -2.58 -1.09
N GLY A 129 -10.75 -2.61 -0.81
CA GLY A 129 -11.37 -3.76 -0.14
C GLY A 129 -10.80 -4.10 1.24
N LEU A 130 -10.17 -3.13 1.92
CA LEU A 130 -9.50 -3.25 3.22
C LEU A 130 -10.37 -2.77 4.39
N GLU A 131 -11.63 -2.42 4.15
CA GLU A 131 -12.55 -1.95 5.19
C GLU A 131 -12.69 -2.96 6.34
N ASP A 132 -12.69 -4.25 6.02
CA ASP A 132 -12.86 -5.33 6.99
C ASP A 132 -11.58 -5.71 7.73
N ALA A 133 -10.40 -5.36 7.19
CA ALA A 133 -9.13 -5.56 7.88
C ALA A 133 -9.09 -4.77 9.20
N THR A 134 -9.90 -3.71 9.29
CA THR A 134 -10.01 -2.91 10.51
C THR A 134 -10.88 -3.56 11.57
N SER A 135 -11.81 -4.47 11.23
CA SER A 135 -12.80 -5.05 12.14
C SER A 135 -12.13 -5.99 13.15
N THR A 136 -11.77 -5.45 14.31
CA THR A 136 -11.35 -6.28 15.45
C THR A 136 -12.57 -6.96 16.05
N ASP A 137 -12.39 -8.22 16.42
CA ASP A 137 -13.40 -9.27 16.74
C ASP A 137 -14.41 -8.99 17.90
N ASN A 138 -14.70 -7.74 18.25
CA ASN A 138 -15.50 -7.39 19.43
C ASN A 138 -16.67 -6.42 19.19
N GLY A 139 -17.30 -6.45 18.01
CA GLY A 139 -18.66 -5.92 17.81
C GLY A 139 -18.88 -4.44 18.17
N THR A 140 -17.82 -3.66 18.34
CA THR A 140 -17.87 -2.23 18.57
C THR A 140 -17.37 -1.56 17.30
N ASP A 141 -18.25 -0.74 16.71
CA ASP A 141 -18.17 0.00 15.45
C ASP A 141 -17.08 1.11 15.46
N VAL A 142 -15.93 0.83 16.08
CA VAL A 142 -14.83 1.78 16.35
C VAL A 142 -13.69 1.62 15.32
N SER A 143 -13.72 0.55 14.54
CA SER A 143 -12.60 0.12 13.70
C SER A 143 -12.19 1.06 12.55
N LEU A 144 -13.13 1.78 11.95
CA LEU A 144 -12.81 2.72 10.85
C LEU A 144 -12.30 4.09 11.34
N THR A 145 -12.32 4.35 12.65
CA THR A 145 -11.69 5.54 13.26
C THR A 145 -10.24 5.31 13.69
N ALA A 146 -9.70 4.12 13.46
CA ALA A 146 -8.36 3.75 13.93
C ALA A 146 -7.22 4.21 13.01
N THR A 147 -7.50 5.02 11.97
CA THR A 147 -6.45 5.60 11.13
C THR A 147 -5.57 6.51 11.97
N ARG A 148 -4.25 6.28 11.90
CA ARG A 148 -3.26 7.09 12.60
C ARG A 148 -2.39 7.81 11.57
N PRO A 149 -2.35 9.15 11.57
CA PRO A 149 -1.48 9.87 10.65
C PRO A 149 -0.02 9.55 10.97
N ILE A 150 0.79 9.42 9.92
CA ILE A 150 2.24 9.24 10.02
C ILE A 150 2.89 10.56 9.62
N GLU A 151 3.75 11.08 10.49
CA GLU A 151 4.50 12.30 10.19
C GLU A 151 5.62 12.00 9.20
N LEU A 152 5.57 12.66 8.05
CA LEU A 152 6.62 12.61 7.04
C LEU A 152 7.74 13.61 7.39
N SER A 153 8.98 13.21 7.15
CA SER A 153 10.14 14.11 7.23
C SER A 153 10.05 15.17 6.14
N SER A 154 10.25 16.44 6.50
CA SER A 154 10.29 17.53 5.52
C SER A 154 11.51 17.45 4.59
N ALA A 155 12.54 16.69 4.97
CA ALA A 155 13.76 16.55 4.18
C ALA A 155 13.63 15.48 3.09
N HIS A 156 12.99 14.35 3.41
CA HIS A 156 13.00 13.14 2.59
C HIS A 156 11.59 12.64 2.21
N LEU A 157 10.53 13.26 2.74
CA LEU A 157 9.13 12.87 2.48
C LEU A 157 8.77 11.41 2.83
N ILE A 158 9.65 10.72 3.56
CA ILE A 158 9.42 9.39 4.15
C ILE A 158 9.04 9.53 5.64
N PRO A 159 8.47 8.48 6.26
CA PRO A 159 8.17 8.49 7.69
C PRO A 159 9.37 8.83 8.57
N ARG A 160 9.14 9.64 9.62
CA ARG A 160 10.19 9.99 10.59
C ARG A 160 10.71 8.82 11.43
N THR A 161 10.06 7.67 11.35
CA THR A 161 10.50 6.40 11.96
C THR A 161 11.70 5.78 11.23
N VAL A 162 12.06 6.30 10.06
CA VAL A 162 13.27 5.91 9.34
C VAL A 162 14.44 6.78 9.81
N ASP A 163 15.46 6.18 10.41
CA ASP A 163 16.71 6.87 10.73
C ASP A 163 17.56 6.99 9.46
N VAL A 164 17.62 8.20 8.92
CA VAL A 164 18.47 8.55 7.78
C VAL A 164 19.60 9.46 8.27
N SER A 165 20.51 8.89 9.05
CA SER A 165 21.70 9.59 9.53
C SER A 165 22.64 10.02 8.38
N ILE A 166 22.74 9.20 7.32
CA ILE A 166 23.48 9.53 6.08
C ILE A 166 22.64 9.07 4.88
N PRO A 167 22.02 9.98 4.10
CA PRO A 167 21.21 9.59 2.96
C PRO A 167 22.08 9.00 1.85
N GLY A 168 21.97 7.69 1.67
CA GLY A 168 22.51 6.97 0.51
C GLY A 168 21.76 7.32 -0.77
N ASP A 169 22.28 6.86 -1.91
CA ASP A 169 21.69 7.19 -3.21
C ASP A 169 20.28 6.59 -3.38
N ALA A 170 20.00 5.44 -2.78
CA ALA A 170 18.66 4.84 -2.79
C ALA A 170 17.60 5.73 -2.12
N ILE A 171 17.92 6.40 -1.00
CA ILE A 171 17.01 7.37 -0.37
C ILE A 171 16.78 8.54 -1.31
N LYS A 172 17.84 9.09 -1.94
CA LYS A 172 17.69 10.23 -2.86
C LYS A 172 16.87 9.89 -4.10
N ASP A 173 17.00 8.67 -4.61
CA ASP A 173 16.22 8.18 -5.74
C ASP A 173 14.74 8.07 -5.36
N LEU A 174 14.44 7.53 -4.18
CA LEU A 174 13.08 7.49 -3.63
C LEU A 174 12.53 8.91 -3.42
N ASP A 175 13.30 9.81 -2.79
CA ASP A 175 12.92 11.21 -2.57
C ASP A 175 12.55 11.88 -3.90
N SER A 176 13.36 11.65 -4.94
CA SER A 176 13.14 12.22 -6.28
C SER A 176 11.82 11.73 -6.90
N LEU A 177 11.43 10.48 -6.64
CA LEU A 177 10.15 9.94 -7.09
C LEU A 177 8.98 10.47 -6.26
N LEU A 178 9.11 10.51 -4.93
CA LEU A 178 8.09 11.09 -4.04
C LEU A 178 7.90 12.58 -4.31
N MET A 179 8.94 13.30 -4.72
CA MET A 179 8.86 14.73 -5.11
C MET A 179 7.95 14.98 -6.31
N ARG A 180 7.67 13.98 -7.13
CA ARG A 180 6.74 14.06 -8.28
C ARG A 180 5.27 13.96 -7.87
N LEU A 181 4.99 13.57 -6.64
CA LEU A 181 3.64 13.51 -6.09
C LEU A 181 3.32 14.80 -5.33
N GLU A 182 2.17 15.39 -5.61
CA GLU A 182 1.53 16.48 -4.88
C GLU A 182 0.68 15.92 -3.72
N ASP A 183 0.27 16.81 -2.79
CA ASP A 183 -0.71 16.49 -1.74
C ASP A 183 -0.40 15.22 -0.92
N ARG A 184 0.89 14.96 -0.70
CA ARG A 184 1.35 13.74 -0.05
C ARG A 184 0.96 13.68 1.42
N TYR A 185 0.51 12.52 1.84
CA TYR A 185 0.30 12.20 3.24
C TYR A 185 0.52 10.72 3.48
N ALA A 186 0.71 10.36 4.76
CA ALA A 186 0.84 8.98 5.16
C ALA A 186 -0.01 8.69 6.41
N PHE A 187 -0.48 7.46 6.50
CA PHE A 187 -1.25 6.97 7.62
C PHE A 187 -1.05 5.47 7.80
N CYS A 188 -1.38 4.95 8.97
CA CYS A 188 -1.49 3.52 9.20
C CYS A 188 -2.83 3.13 9.81
N ILE A 189 -3.16 1.85 9.68
CA ILE A 189 -4.29 1.20 10.33
C ILE A 189 -3.86 -0.11 10.99
N PRO A 190 -4.58 -0.57 12.03
CA PRO A 190 -4.45 -1.94 12.50
C PRO A 190 -4.77 -2.93 11.38
N GLY A 191 -3.95 -3.96 11.25
CA GLY A 191 -4.23 -5.14 10.44
C GLY A 191 -4.54 -6.36 11.32
N PRO A 192 -4.65 -7.56 10.73
CA PRO A 192 -4.90 -8.79 11.48
C PRO A 192 -3.80 -9.10 12.50
N GLY A 193 -4.20 -9.50 13.72
CA GLY A 193 -3.26 -9.89 14.78
C GLY A 193 -2.42 -8.71 15.28
N VAL A 194 -1.10 -8.79 15.09
CA VAL A 194 -0.11 -7.76 15.50
C VAL A 194 0.35 -6.89 14.32
N LEU A 195 -0.26 -7.07 13.16
CA LEU A 195 0.13 -6.37 11.94
C LEU A 195 -0.41 -4.94 11.94
N VAL A 196 0.33 -4.06 11.27
CA VAL A 196 -0.06 -2.70 10.98
C VAL A 196 0.15 -2.46 9.49
N PHE A 197 -0.86 -1.92 8.82
CA PHE A 197 -0.77 -1.57 7.41
C PHE A 197 -0.48 -0.09 7.28
N TYR A 198 0.52 0.24 6.48
CA TYR A 198 1.03 1.59 6.28
C TYR A 198 0.74 2.02 4.85
N PHE A 199 0.37 3.29 4.68
CA PHE A 199 0.11 3.90 3.39
C PHE A 199 0.82 5.24 3.30
N LEU A 200 1.46 5.51 2.16
CA LEU A 200 1.91 6.82 1.76
C LEU A 200 1.32 7.09 0.39
N LEU A 201 0.48 8.11 0.27
CA LEU A 201 -0.23 8.45 -0.94
C LEU A 201 0.10 9.87 -1.36
N GLY A 202 -0.04 10.13 -2.66
CA GLY A 202 -0.01 11.47 -3.23
C GLY A 202 -0.64 11.48 -4.61
N ARG A 203 -0.81 12.67 -5.15
CA ARG A 203 -1.47 12.93 -6.43
C ARG A 203 -0.42 13.26 -7.50
N ASP A 204 -0.46 12.60 -8.65
CA ASP A 204 0.41 12.99 -9.76
C ASP A 204 -0.10 14.26 -10.45
N GLY A 205 0.70 14.81 -11.37
CA GLY A 205 0.30 15.99 -12.17
C GLY A 205 -0.93 15.77 -13.06
N GLY A 206 -1.40 14.54 -13.21
CA GLY A 206 -2.62 14.15 -13.92
C GLY A 206 -3.85 13.99 -13.02
N SER A 207 -3.77 14.38 -11.74
CA SER A 207 -4.82 14.20 -10.74
C SER A 207 -5.18 12.75 -10.42
N ARG A 208 -4.23 11.82 -10.61
CA ARG A 208 -4.36 10.42 -10.24
C ARG A 208 -3.65 10.18 -8.92
N TRP A 209 -4.29 9.44 -8.03
CA TRP A 209 -3.72 9.09 -6.74
C TRP A 209 -2.95 7.78 -6.82
N MET A 210 -1.77 7.79 -6.22
CA MET A 210 -0.87 6.66 -6.19
C MET A 210 0.11 6.78 -5.02
N GLY A 211 0.84 5.71 -4.74
CA GLY A 211 1.79 5.73 -3.64
C GLY A 211 2.34 4.36 -3.30
N LEU A 212 2.61 4.15 -2.02
CA LEU A 212 3.16 2.94 -1.44
C LEU A 212 2.22 2.41 -0.35
N ALA A 213 2.17 1.10 -0.23
CA ALA A 213 1.59 0.39 0.90
C ALA A 213 2.61 -0.62 1.45
N GLY A 214 2.64 -0.77 2.77
CA GLY A 214 3.59 -1.62 3.47
C GLY A 214 2.95 -2.29 4.67
N VAL A 215 3.60 -3.33 5.18
CA VAL A 215 3.16 -4.05 6.38
C VAL A 215 4.31 -4.02 7.39
N GLY A 216 3.96 -3.75 8.65
CA GLY A 216 4.88 -3.89 9.77
C GLY A 216 4.23 -4.62 10.93
N VAL A 217 5.02 -4.91 11.95
CA VAL A 217 4.56 -5.48 13.23
C VAL A 217 4.74 -4.43 14.31
N HIS A 218 3.71 -4.17 15.10
CA HIS A 218 3.82 -3.33 16.29
C HIS A 218 3.82 -4.21 17.54
N SER A 219 4.81 -4.04 18.41
CA SER A 219 4.96 -4.76 19.68
C SER A 219 4.31 -4.03 20.86
#